data_AF-A0A842VBS1-F1
#
_entry.id   AF-A0A842VBS1-F1
#
_cell.length_a   1.000
_cell.length_b   1.000
_cell.length_c   1.000
_cell.angle_alpha   90.00
_cell.angle_beta   90.00
_cell.angle_gamma   90.00
#
_symmetry.space_group_name_H-M   'P 1'
#
loop_
_entity.id
_entity.type
_entity.pdbx_description
1 polymer ?
#
loop_
_entity_poly.entity_id
_entity_poly.type
_entity_poly.pdbx_seq_one_letter_code
_entity_poly.pdbx_strand_id
1 'polypeptide(L)'
;MIWRLNRYRFYAPQEIADAIRAVQRFKGWKFAKEEGYHEDWNEEYMKGYHVVNGLIRTLGFDPLTFTILEDKIFERKFIKKESYNRHHFRQVKWRKEQIDVNDIVLTTRTIHHKYDKFLKMPDGEAKIEALFEGLYKMKHFQGRLAKADVEQIFKGNEWVLNDPDVGWFKNPNKFQDNIDKFNDRKELISKEGEDKFIEDEYEIVNERFCGGTSDLDHLLYRPFGGQDGRLM
;
A
#
# COMPACT_ATOMS: atom_id res chain seq x y z
N MET A 1 24.65 -22.74 0.20
CA MET A 1 23.46 -23.08 -0.63
C MET A 1 22.50 -21.90 -0.54
N ILE A 2 22.64 -20.95 -1.48
CA ILE A 2 21.93 -19.67 -1.48
C ILE A 2 20.68 -19.85 -2.34
N TRP A 3 19.54 -20.06 -1.69
CA TRP A 3 18.22 -20.05 -2.31
C TRP A 3 17.37 -19.06 -1.53
N ARG A 4 17.15 -17.85 -2.07
CA ARG A 4 16.05 -16.90 -1.72
C ARG A 4 16.29 -15.53 -2.38
N LEU A 5 16.20 -15.43 -3.70
CA LEU A 5 15.98 -14.14 -4.39
C LEU A 5 15.21 -14.40 -5.69
N ASN A 6 13.99 -14.92 -5.57
CA ASN A 6 12.99 -14.89 -6.62
C ASN A 6 11.62 -15.03 -5.96
N ARG A 7 11.12 -13.93 -5.38
CA ARG A 7 9.74 -13.83 -4.92
C ARG A 7 9.17 -12.51 -5.45
N TYR A 8 8.22 -12.66 -6.37
CA TYR A 8 7.20 -11.72 -6.82
C TYR A 8 7.57 -10.22 -6.75
N ARG A 9 8.31 -9.75 -7.76
CA ARG A 9 8.26 -8.33 -8.13
C ARG A 9 6.91 -8.10 -8.80
N PHE A 10 5.99 -7.43 -8.09
CA PHE A 10 4.78 -6.89 -8.72
C PHE A 10 5.23 -5.79 -9.68
N TYR A 11 5.05 -6.02 -10.99
CA TYR A 11 5.37 -5.02 -12.00
C TYR A 11 4.36 -3.88 -11.89
N ALA A 12 4.79 -2.72 -11.40
CA ALA A 12 4.03 -1.49 -11.55
C ALA A 12 3.87 -1.18 -13.05
N PRO A 13 2.76 -0.58 -13.51
CA PRO A 13 2.63 -0.07 -14.87
C PRO A 13 3.84 0.79 -15.23
N GLN A 14 4.24 0.72 -16.49
CA GLN A 14 5.44 1.38 -17.00
C GLN A 14 5.48 2.88 -16.65
N GLU A 15 4.32 3.55 -16.54
CA GLU A 15 4.17 4.96 -16.18
C GLU A 15 4.48 5.26 -14.69
N ILE A 16 4.06 4.39 -13.76
CA ILE A 16 4.45 4.48 -12.35
C ILE A 16 5.92 4.12 -12.18
N ALA A 17 6.41 3.12 -12.92
CA ALA A 17 7.83 2.79 -12.97
C ALA A 17 8.67 3.94 -13.57
N ASP A 18 8.10 4.74 -14.48
CA ASP A 18 8.74 5.90 -15.10
C ASP A 18 8.67 7.14 -14.21
N ALA A 19 7.61 7.33 -13.43
CA ALA A 19 7.56 8.32 -12.34
C ALA A 19 8.58 8.00 -11.23
N ILE A 20 8.67 6.72 -10.84
CA ILE A 20 9.70 6.23 -9.91
C ILE A 20 11.10 6.41 -10.51
N ARG A 21 11.31 6.07 -11.78
CA ARG A 21 12.60 6.26 -12.47
C ARG A 21 12.94 7.74 -12.66
N ALA A 22 11.95 8.61 -12.86
CA ALA A 22 12.15 10.06 -12.93
C ALA A 22 12.58 10.61 -11.58
N VAL A 23 11.94 10.19 -10.48
CA VAL A 23 12.36 10.52 -9.11
C VAL A 23 13.76 9.97 -8.79
N GLN A 24 14.09 8.76 -9.26
CA GLN A 24 15.42 8.14 -9.10
C GLN A 24 16.51 8.84 -9.94
N ARG A 25 16.21 9.27 -11.17
CA ARG A 25 17.13 9.99 -12.07
C ARG A 25 17.38 11.42 -11.62
N PHE A 26 16.37 12.13 -11.10
CA PHE A 26 16.51 13.52 -10.66
C PHE A 26 17.35 13.69 -9.39
N LYS A 27 17.47 12.66 -8.54
CA LYS A 27 18.16 12.77 -7.25
C LYS A 27 19.54 12.12 -7.16
N GLY A 28 19.99 11.36 -8.17
CA GLY A 28 21.35 10.78 -8.16
C GLY A 28 21.60 9.80 -7.00
N TRP A 29 20.55 9.13 -6.50
CA TRP A 29 20.65 8.30 -5.30
C TRP A 29 21.33 6.95 -5.58
N LYS A 30 22.53 6.78 -5.00
CA LYS A 30 23.00 5.47 -4.55
C LYS A 30 22.32 5.20 -3.21
N PHE A 31 21.54 4.12 -3.08
CA PHE A 31 21.11 3.66 -1.77
C PHE A 31 22.36 3.36 -0.92
N ALA A 32 22.65 4.22 0.05
CA ALA A 32 23.62 4.01 1.12
C ALA A 32 23.06 4.78 2.34
N LYS A 33 22.86 4.19 3.52
CA LYS A 33 23.52 3.07 4.18
C LYS A 33 22.52 2.05 4.75
N GLU A 34 23.02 0.84 4.94
CA GLU A 34 22.42 -0.19 5.79
C GLU A 34 22.37 0.32 7.24
N GLU A 35 21.20 0.20 7.85
CA GLU A 35 20.82 0.52 9.23
C GLU A 35 20.51 2.00 9.57
N GLY A 36 19.31 2.22 10.12
CA GLY A 36 18.78 3.50 10.60
C GLY A 36 17.39 3.89 10.07
N TYR A 37 16.70 4.79 10.77
CA TYR A 37 15.49 5.45 10.27
C TYR A 37 15.78 6.08 8.90
N HIS A 38 15.07 5.68 7.84
CA HIS A 38 15.23 6.39 6.57
C HIS A 38 14.65 7.79 6.72
N GLU A 39 15.50 8.80 6.54
CA GLU A 39 15.14 10.22 6.74
C GLU A 39 13.86 10.59 5.97
N ASP A 40 13.71 10.03 4.78
CA ASP A 40 12.56 10.26 3.92
C ASP A 40 11.25 9.56 4.31
N TRP A 41 11.24 8.70 5.33
CA TRP A 41 10.03 7.97 5.70
C TRP A 41 8.83 8.90 5.92
N ASN A 42 9.06 10.08 6.51
CA ASN A 42 8.01 11.06 6.78
C ASN A 42 7.80 12.09 5.67
N GLU A 43 8.58 12.05 4.60
CA GLU A 43 8.44 12.97 3.49
C GLU A 43 7.13 12.75 2.74
N GLU A 44 6.50 13.84 2.27
CA GLU A 44 5.17 13.77 1.64
C GLU A 44 5.19 12.96 0.35
N TYR A 45 6.26 13.06 -0.45
CA TYR A 45 6.40 12.26 -1.67
C TYR A 45 6.49 10.76 -1.36
N MET A 46 7.19 10.40 -0.28
CA MET A 46 7.34 9.00 0.16
C MET A 46 6.02 8.45 0.72
N LYS A 47 5.25 9.28 1.42
CA LYS A 47 3.89 8.94 1.85
C LYS A 47 2.98 8.72 0.64
N GLY A 48 3.00 9.64 -0.33
CA GLY A 48 2.20 9.54 -1.56
C GLY A 48 2.50 8.25 -2.31
N TYR A 49 3.78 7.94 -2.51
CA TYR A 49 4.22 6.69 -3.13
C TYR A 49 3.61 5.45 -2.44
N HIS A 50 3.74 5.35 -1.12
CA HIS A 50 3.20 4.21 -0.36
C HIS A 50 1.67 4.16 -0.34
N VAL A 51 1.01 5.31 -0.25
CA VAL A 51 -0.46 5.40 -0.24
C VAL A 51 -1.02 4.93 -1.57
N VAL A 52 -0.58 5.53 -2.68
CA VAL A 52 -1.09 5.22 -4.03
C VAL A 52 -0.85 3.74 -4.37
N ASN A 53 0.37 3.25 -4.20
CA ASN A 53 0.68 1.83 -4.46
C ASN A 53 -0.06 0.89 -3.50
N GLY A 54 -0.24 1.28 -2.24
CA GLY A 54 -1.01 0.51 -1.27
C GLY A 54 -2.47 0.36 -1.69
N LEU A 55 -3.11 1.46 -2.09
CA LEU A 55 -4.48 1.49 -2.59
C LEU A 55 -4.63 0.64 -3.84
N ILE A 56 -3.78 0.82 -4.84
CA ILE A 56 -3.81 0.06 -6.10
C ILE A 56 -3.62 -1.44 -5.86
N ARG A 57 -2.69 -1.82 -4.98
CA ARG A 57 -2.39 -3.23 -4.69
C ARG A 57 -3.58 -3.94 -4.05
N THR A 58 -4.33 -3.25 -3.18
CA THR A 58 -5.43 -3.84 -2.42
C THR A 58 -6.81 -3.40 -2.89
N LEU A 59 -6.89 -2.68 -4.01
CA LEU A 59 -8.11 -2.01 -4.50
C LEU A 59 -8.76 -1.13 -3.42
N GLY A 60 -7.93 -0.51 -2.58
CA GLY A 60 -8.36 0.37 -1.51
C GLY A 60 -8.98 -0.32 -0.31
N PHE A 61 -8.81 -1.64 -0.16
CA PHE A 61 -9.23 -2.38 1.03
C PHE A 61 -8.08 -2.50 2.03
N ASP A 62 -8.42 -2.47 3.33
CA ASP A 62 -7.55 -3.01 4.38
C ASP A 62 -7.52 -4.54 4.24
N PRO A 63 -6.34 -5.15 3.99
CA PRO A 63 -6.24 -6.59 3.80
C PRO A 63 -6.78 -7.41 4.96
N LEU A 64 -6.52 -7.00 6.20
CA LEU A 64 -6.77 -7.82 7.38
C LEU A 64 -8.27 -7.95 7.66
N THR A 65 -9.02 -6.88 7.48
CA THR A 65 -10.47 -6.85 7.78
C THR A 65 -11.36 -6.84 6.55
N PHE A 66 -10.78 -6.79 5.35
CA PHE A 66 -11.49 -6.66 4.08
C PHE A 66 -12.51 -5.52 4.08
N THR A 67 -12.10 -4.37 4.63
CA THR A 67 -12.93 -3.17 4.69
C THR A 67 -12.30 -2.08 3.85
N ILE A 68 -13.11 -1.28 3.17
CA ILE A 68 -12.63 -0.14 2.41
C ILE A 68 -11.92 0.85 3.33
N LEU A 69 -10.74 1.29 2.89
CA LEU A 69 -10.06 2.47 3.41
C LEU A 69 -10.79 3.68 2.82
N GLU A 70 -11.54 4.39 3.66
CA GLU A 70 -12.29 5.57 3.23
C GLU A 70 -11.35 6.72 2.89
N ASP A 71 -11.60 7.46 1.80
CA ASP A 71 -10.71 8.52 1.32
C ASP A 71 -10.41 9.60 2.38
N LYS A 72 -11.40 9.91 3.23
CA LYS A 72 -11.27 10.88 4.34
C LYS A 72 -10.13 10.59 5.32
N ILE A 73 -9.62 9.35 5.39
CA ILE A 73 -8.49 9.01 6.27
C ILE A 73 -7.16 9.61 5.78
N PHE A 74 -7.10 10.05 4.52
CA PHE A 74 -5.92 10.65 3.87
C PHE A 74 -5.87 12.16 3.98
N GLU A 75 -6.87 12.80 4.57
CA GLU A 75 -6.83 14.23 4.86
C GLU A 75 -5.64 14.59 5.77
N ARG A 76 -5.16 15.83 5.66
CA ARG A 76 -4.19 16.42 6.60
C ARG A 76 -4.88 16.78 7.91
N LYS A 77 -5.46 15.80 8.61
CA LYS A 77 -6.13 16.00 9.90
C LYS A 77 -5.15 15.87 11.08
N PHE A 78 -5.28 16.77 12.06
CA PHE A 78 -4.61 16.66 13.36
C PHE A 78 -5.20 15.53 14.24
N ILE A 79 -6.43 15.08 13.94
CA ILE A 79 -7.11 14.05 14.72
C ILE A 79 -6.52 12.68 14.38
N LYS A 80 -5.56 12.30 15.21
CA LYS A 80 -4.80 11.04 15.12
C LYS A 80 -5.64 9.77 14.97
N LYS A 81 -6.90 9.72 15.43
CA LYS A 81 -7.71 8.48 15.46
C LYS A 81 -8.29 8.08 14.10
N GLU A 82 -8.47 9.01 13.18
CA GLU A 82 -9.09 8.76 11.87
C GLU A 82 -8.09 8.80 10.72
N SER A 83 -6.79 8.72 11.01
CA SER A 83 -5.73 8.77 9.99
C SER A 83 -5.37 7.38 9.46
N TYR A 84 -4.88 7.35 8.21
CA TYR A 84 -4.16 6.18 7.72
C TYR A 84 -2.85 5.94 8.49
N ASN A 85 -2.32 4.72 8.37
CA ASN A 85 -0.98 4.32 8.76
C ASN A 85 -0.36 3.44 7.67
N ARG A 86 0.97 3.49 7.61
CA ARG A 86 1.81 2.58 6.83
C ARG A 86 2.42 1.61 7.83
N HIS A 87 1.97 0.35 7.79
CA HIS A 87 2.39 -0.68 8.73
C HIS A 87 3.39 -1.62 8.08
N HIS A 88 4.58 -1.79 8.65
CA HIS A 88 5.52 -2.80 8.16
C HIS A 88 5.13 -4.17 8.69
N PHE A 89 4.90 -5.14 7.80
CA PHE A 89 4.52 -6.48 8.24
C PHE A 89 5.71 -7.44 8.39
N ARG A 90 6.89 -7.11 7.86
CA ARG A 90 8.12 -7.86 8.12
C ARG A 90 8.76 -7.37 9.43
N GLN A 91 9.10 -8.31 10.31
CA GLN A 91 9.88 -8.05 11.51
C GLN A 91 11.36 -7.91 11.15
N VAL A 92 11.70 -6.79 10.52
CA VAL A 92 13.08 -6.33 10.54
C VAL A 92 13.34 -5.66 11.89
N LYS A 93 14.54 -5.87 12.44
CA LYS A 93 15.00 -5.33 13.74
C LYS A 93 14.74 -3.82 13.89
N TRP A 94 14.63 -3.13 12.77
CA TRP A 94 14.29 -1.71 12.65
C TRP A 94 13.24 -1.51 11.57
N ARG A 95 11.96 -1.57 11.95
CA ARG A 95 10.80 -1.53 11.04
C ARG A 95 10.82 -0.35 10.04
N LYS A 96 11.47 0.77 10.38
CA LYS A 96 11.50 2.01 9.57
C LYS A 96 12.67 2.09 8.57
N GLU A 97 13.37 0.99 8.36
CA GLU A 97 14.46 0.86 7.35
C GLU A 97 13.94 0.46 5.97
N GLN A 98 12.71 -0.07 5.88
CA GLN A 98 12.17 -0.57 4.62
C GLN A 98 11.30 0.49 3.94
N ILE A 99 11.82 1.08 2.88
CA ILE A 99 11.03 1.89 1.92
C ILE A 99 10.26 1.00 0.94
N ASP A 100 10.49 -0.32 0.95
CA ASP A 100 9.82 -1.20 0.01
C ASP A 100 8.32 -1.23 0.30
N VAL A 101 7.54 -0.71 -0.66
CA VAL A 101 6.09 -0.71 -0.60
C VAL A 101 5.49 -2.11 -0.52
N ASN A 102 6.23 -3.12 -1.00
CA ASN A 102 5.82 -4.51 -0.90
C ASN A 102 5.81 -5.02 0.55
N ASP A 103 6.52 -4.35 1.47
CA ASP A 103 6.62 -4.72 2.88
C ASP A 103 5.70 -3.86 3.78
N ILE A 104 4.92 -2.97 3.17
CA ILE A 104 4.06 -2.00 3.85
C ILE A 104 2.61 -2.35 3.60
N VAL A 105 1.80 -2.36 4.66
CA VAL A 105 0.34 -2.42 4.60
C VAL A 105 -0.23 -1.03 4.84
N LEU A 106 -1.10 -0.59 3.94
CA LEU A 106 -1.89 0.61 4.17
C LEU A 106 -3.12 0.23 5.00
N THR A 107 -3.32 0.91 6.12
CA THR A 107 -4.35 0.56 7.10
C THR A 107 -4.85 1.80 7.83
N THR A 108 -5.96 1.68 8.56
CA THR A 108 -6.38 2.72 9.50
C THR A 108 -5.63 2.59 10.82
N ARG A 109 -5.57 3.65 11.63
CA ARG A 109 -4.99 3.56 12.98
C ARG A 109 -5.65 2.51 13.88
N THR A 110 -6.97 2.37 13.78
CA THR A 110 -7.72 1.39 14.58
C THR A 110 -7.28 -0.04 14.25
N ILE A 111 -7.04 -0.32 12.97
CA ILE A 111 -6.64 -1.66 12.51
C ILE A 111 -5.13 -1.88 12.65
N HIS A 112 -4.31 -0.82 12.61
CA HIS A 112 -2.85 -0.91 12.80
C HIS A 112 -2.44 -1.72 14.04
N HIS A 113 -3.11 -1.51 15.18
CA HIS A 113 -2.83 -2.27 16.41
C HIS A 113 -3.19 -3.76 16.31
N LYS A 114 -4.15 -4.12 15.44
CA LYS A 114 -4.46 -5.52 15.16
C LYS A 114 -3.32 -6.21 14.42
N TYR A 115 -2.71 -5.54 13.44
CA TYR A 115 -1.50 -6.05 12.78
C TYR A 115 -0.36 -6.26 13.78
N ASP A 116 -0.12 -5.31 14.70
CA ASP A 116 0.90 -5.47 15.76
C ASP A 116 0.67 -6.71 16.63
N LYS A 117 -0.60 -7.02 16.97
CA LYS A 117 -0.95 -8.23 17.72
C LYS A 117 -0.71 -9.49 16.87
N PHE A 118 -1.15 -9.45 15.62
CA PHE A 118 -1.10 -10.58 14.71
C PHE A 118 0.34 -10.98 14.36
N LEU A 119 1.21 -9.99 14.09
CA LEU A 119 2.61 -10.21 13.78
C LEU A 119 3.44 -10.74 14.95
N LYS A 120 2.97 -10.58 16.20
CA LYS A 120 3.62 -11.19 17.38
C LYS A 120 3.32 -12.68 17.53
N MET A 121 2.41 -13.24 16.73
CA MET A 121 2.15 -14.68 16.72
C MET A 121 3.30 -15.42 16.02
N PRO A 122 3.58 -16.69 16.37
CA PRO A 122 4.70 -17.46 15.81
C PRO A 122 4.73 -17.58 14.27
N ASP A 123 3.60 -17.34 13.60
CA ASP A 123 3.40 -17.44 12.15
C ASP A 123 2.77 -16.17 11.54
N GLY A 124 2.79 -15.05 12.28
CA GLY A 124 2.08 -13.83 11.90
C GLY A 124 2.50 -13.28 10.54
N GLU A 125 3.80 -13.24 10.24
CA GLU A 125 4.30 -12.78 8.93
C GLU A 125 3.83 -13.67 7.79
N ALA A 126 3.99 -15.00 7.91
CA ALA A 126 3.60 -15.96 6.90
C ALA A 126 2.10 -15.90 6.61
N LYS A 127 1.28 -15.64 7.65
CA LYS A 127 -0.15 -15.40 7.48
C LYS A 127 -0.43 -14.12 6.70
N ILE A 128 0.23 -13.00 7.01
CA ILE A 128 0.07 -11.77 6.22
C ILE A 128 0.57 -11.95 4.78
N GLU A 129 1.64 -12.71 4.54
CA GLU A 129 2.07 -13.06 3.18
C GLU A 129 0.98 -13.84 2.43
N ALA A 130 0.42 -14.89 3.05
CA ALA A 130 -0.67 -15.67 2.46
C ALA A 130 -1.94 -14.84 2.19
N LEU A 131 -2.23 -13.85 3.05
CA LEU A 131 -3.31 -12.88 2.85
C LEU A 131 -3.11 -12.06 1.57
N PHE A 132 -1.90 -11.53 1.36
CA PHE A 132 -1.57 -10.77 0.15
C PHE A 132 -1.54 -11.64 -1.11
N GLU A 133 -1.06 -12.89 -1.01
CA GLU A 133 -1.14 -13.85 -2.12
C GLU A 133 -2.60 -14.13 -2.52
N GLY A 134 -3.50 -14.27 -1.55
CA GLY A 134 -4.93 -14.44 -1.81
C GLY A 134 -5.56 -13.19 -2.46
N LEU A 135 -5.26 -12.00 -1.94
CA LEU A 135 -5.72 -10.74 -2.54
C LEU A 135 -5.22 -10.56 -3.98
N TYR A 136 -3.96 -10.94 -4.25
CA TYR A 136 -3.42 -10.93 -5.60
C TYR A 136 -4.22 -11.87 -6.53
N LYS A 137 -4.48 -13.11 -6.09
CA LYS A 137 -5.31 -14.05 -6.84
C LYS A 137 -6.72 -13.49 -7.09
N MET A 138 -7.32 -12.83 -6.10
CA MET A 138 -8.62 -12.16 -6.24
C MET A 138 -8.59 -11.03 -7.29
N LYS A 139 -7.60 -10.13 -7.21
CA LYS A 139 -7.42 -9.02 -8.15
C LYS A 139 -7.25 -9.51 -9.60
N HIS A 140 -6.64 -10.68 -9.80
CA HIS A 140 -6.41 -11.26 -11.12
C HIS A 140 -7.41 -12.36 -11.53
N PHE A 141 -8.43 -12.61 -10.70
CA PHE A 141 -9.49 -13.56 -11.01
C PHE A 141 -10.33 -13.06 -12.19
N GLN A 142 -10.61 -13.93 -13.16
CA GLN A 142 -11.38 -13.61 -14.36
C GLN A 142 -12.88 -13.56 -14.03
N GLY A 143 -13.54 -12.44 -14.36
CA GLY A 143 -14.95 -12.22 -14.03
C GLY A 143 -15.16 -11.76 -12.59
N ARG A 144 -16.42 -11.72 -12.14
CA ARG A 144 -16.77 -11.32 -10.77
C ARG A 144 -16.53 -12.48 -9.80
N LEU A 145 -15.90 -12.18 -8.66
CA LEU A 145 -15.72 -13.11 -7.55
C LEU A 145 -17.04 -13.29 -6.79
N ALA A 146 -17.38 -14.53 -6.46
CA ALA A 146 -18.38 -14.88 -5.47
C ALA A 146 -17.71 -15.39 -4.18
N LYS A 147 -18.51 -15.56 -3.12
CA LYS A 147 -18.06 -16.11 -1.84
C LYS A 147 -17.30 -17.44 -2.00
N ALA A 148 -17.79 -18.34 -2.84
CA ALA A 148 -17.17 -19.64 -3.08
C ALA A 148 -15.78 -19.53 -3.70
N ASP A 149 -15.54 -18.53 -4.57
CA ASP A 149 -14.22 -18.29 -5.15
C ASP A 149 -13.24 -17.81 -4.08
N VAL A 150 -13.70 -16.94 -3.17
CA VAL A 150 -12.89 -16.47 -2.03
C VAL A 150 -12.55 -17.63 -1.09
N GLU A 151 -13.52 -18.50 -0.78
CA GLU A 151 -13.28 -19.72 0.00
C GLU A 151 -12.22 -20.63 -0.66
N GLN A 152 -12.31 -20.82 -1.97
CA GLN A 152 -11.36 -21.64 -2.72
C GLN A 152 -9.96 -21.01 -2.79
N ILE A 153 -9.87 -19.68 -2.96
CA ILE A 153 -8.59 -18.94 -2.98
C ILE A 153 -7.88 -19.05 -1.64
N PHE A 154 -8.62 -18.98 -0.54
CA PHE A 154 -8.09 -19.05 0.83
C PHE A 154 -8.15 -20.45 1.44
N LYS A 155 -8.32 -21.51 0.64
CA LYS A 155 -8.22 -22.90 1.11
C LYS A 155 -6.84 -23.14 1.73
N GLY A 156 -6.80 -23.63 2.96
CA GLY A 156 -5.59 -23.77 3.79
C GLY A 156 -5.18 -22.50 4.54
N ASN A 157 -5.92 -21.41 4.40
CA ASN A 157 -5.76 -20.13 5.10
C ASN A 157 -7.10 -19.62 5.65
N GLU A 158 -7.93 -20.53 6.16
CA GLU A 158 -9.32 -20.28 6.57
C GLU A 158 -9.45 -19.25 7.70
N TRP A 159 -8.36 -18.92 8.40
CA TRP A 159 -8.32 -17.85 9.38
C TRP A 159 -8.72 -16.50 8.75
N VAL A 160 -8.36 -16.24 7.48
CA VAL A 160 -8.76 -15.01 6.77
C VAL A 160 -10.28 -14.88 6.73
N LEU A 161 -10.97 -16.01 6.60
CA LEU A 161 -12.42 -16.07 6.43
C LEU A 161 -13.13 -16.04 7.80
N ASN A 162 -12.60 -16.79 8.77
CA ASN A 162 -13.35 -17.18 9.97
C ASN A 162 -12.73 -16.75 11.30
N ASP A 163 -11.60 -16.04 11.31
CA ASP A 163 -11.00 -15.56 12.56
C ASP A 163 -11.99 -14.70 13.38
N PRO A 164 -12.15 -14.92 14.70
CA PRO A 164 -13.12 -14.18 15.50
C PRO A 164 -12.89 -12.66 15.57
N ASP A 165 -11.66 -12.20 15.42
CA ASP A 165 -11.25 -10.79 15.55
C ASP A 165 -11.23 -10.06 14.20
N VAL A 166 -10.88 -10.76 13.12
CA VAL A 166 -10.60 -10.17 11.79
C VAL A 166 -11.22 -10.91 10.60
N GLY A 167 -11.82 -12.08 10.80
CA GLY A 167 -12.35 -12.92 9.74
C GLY A 167 -13.39 -12.21 8.88
N TRP A 168 -13.22 -12.30 7.56
CA TRP A 168 -14.03 -11.56 6.59
C TRP A 168 -15.51 -11.97 6.62
N PHE A 169 -15.83 -13.22 6.98
CA PHE A 169 -17.20 -13.74 7.02
C PHE A 169 -17.92 -13.48 8.35
N LYS A 170 -17.27 -12.81 9.32
CA LYS A 170 -17.89 -12.49 10.61
C LYS A 170 -19.18 -11.67 10.46
N ASN A 171 -19.28 -10.86 9.41
CA ASN A 171 -20.51 -10.16 9.04
C ASN A 171 -20.84 -10.46 7.57
N PRO A 172 -21.71 -11.44 7.29
CA PRO A 172 -21.99 -11.89 5.92
C PRO A 172 -22.53 -10.79 5.00
N ASN A 173 -23.39 -9.90 5.51
CA ASN A 173 -23.93 -8.79 4.72
C ASN A 173 -22.82 -7.81 4.33
N LYS A 174 -21.98 -7.45 5.30
CA LYS A 174 -20.84 -6.56 5.05
C LYS A 174 -19.80 -7.21 4.12
N PHE A 175 -19.60 -8.52 4.21
CA PHE A 175 -18.75 -9.25 3.27
C PHE A 175 -19.29 -9.14 1.85
N GLN A 176 -20.60 -9.35 1.66
CA GLN A 176 -21.24 -9.25 0.34
C GLN A 176 -21.08 -7.83 -0.25
N ASP A 177 -21.36 -6.79 0.53
CA ASP A 177 -21.15 -5.41 0.10
C ASP A 177 -19.69 -5.13 -0.31
N ASN A 178 -18.74 -5.68 0.46
CA ASN A 178 -17.32 -5.48 0.22
C ASN A 178 -16.80 -6.26 -1.00
N ILE A 179 -17.27 -7.49 -1.24
CA ILE A 179 -16.85 -8.24 -2.42
C ILE A 179 -17.44 -7.65 -3.70
N ASP A 180 -18.65 -7.09 -3.66
CA ASP A 180 -19.23 -6.38 -4.79
C ASP A 180 -18.40 -5.13 -5.14
N LYS A 181 -18.06 -4.30 -4.14
CA LYS A 181 -17.18 -3.15 -4.35
C LYS A 181 -15.77 -3.54 -4.81
N PHE A 182 -15.23 -4.65 -4.30
CA PHE A 182 -13.93 -5.16 -4.77
C PHE A 182 -13.99 -5.54 -6.26
N ASN A 183 -15.06 -6.21 -6.69
CA ASN A 183 -15.26 -6.55 -8.09
C ASN A 183 -15.41 -5.30 -8.97
N ASP A 184 -16.18 -4.30 -8.53
CA ASP A 184 -16.40 -3.06 -9.28
C ASP A 184 -15.09 -2.28 -9.45
N ARG A 185 -14.29 -2.15 -8.37
CA ARG A 185 -12.97 -1.49 -8.43
C ARG A 185 -11.95 -2.26 -9.27
N LYS A 186 -12.02 -3.60 -9.26
CA LYS A 186 -11.21 -4.43 -10.16
C LYS A 186 -11.56 -4.18 -11.62
N GLU A 187 -12.85 -4.09 -11.92
CA GLU A 187 -13.36 -3.80 -13.25
C GLU A 187 -12.98 -2.39 -13.71
N LEU A 188 -13.06 -1.39 -12.83
CA LEU A 188 -12.61 -0.02 -13.08
C LEU A 188 -11.14 0.02 -13.49
N ILE A 189 -10.24 -0.59 -12.70
CA ILE A 189 -8.81 -0.63 -13.05
C ILE A 189 -8.58 -1.37 -14.36
N SER A 190 -9.30 -2.48 -14.60
CA SER A 190 -9.12 -3.24 -15.84
C SER A 190 -9.57 -2.49 -17.10
N LYS A 191 -10.54 -1.57 -16.98
CA LYS A 191 -11.11 -0.84 -18.12
C LYS A 191 -10.48 0.52 -18.33
N GLU A 192 -10.22 1.23 -17.23
CA GLU A 192 -9.88 2.66 -17.23
C GLU A 192 -8.49 2.94 -16.64
N GLY A 193 -7.86 1.94 -16.02
CA GLY A 193 -6.50 2.05 -15.47
C GLY A 193 -6.46 2.47 -14.00
N GLU A 194 -5.24 2.49 -13.47
CA GLU A 194 -5.00 2.76 -12.04
C GLU A 194 -5.19 4.23 -11.68
N ASP A 195 -4.85 5.15 -12.58
CA ASP A 195 -5.03 6.60 -12.39
C ASP A 195 -6.51 6.94 -12.22
N LYS A 196 -7.36 6.36 -13.07
CA LYS A 196 -8.81 6.58 -13.00
C LYS A 196 -9.42 6.05 -11.71
N PHE A 197 -8.93 4.90 -11.25
CA PHE A 197 -9.31 4.36 -9.93
C PHE A 197 -8.96 5.32 -8.79
N ILE A 198 -7.78 5.95 -8.80
CA ILE A 198 -7.43 6.95 -7.78
C ILE A 198 -8.30 8.20 -7.91
N GLU A 199 -8.53 8.70 -9.12
CA GLU A 199 -9.37 9.87 -9.38
C GLU A 199 -10.81 9.67 -8.87
N ASP A 200 -11.42 8.53 -9.18
CA ASP A 200 -12.85 8.30 -8.92
C ASP A 200 -13.14 7.83 -7.48
N GLU A 201 -12.24 7.03 -6.89
CA GLU A 201 -12.48 6.43 -5.57
C GLU A 201 -11.79 7.20 -4.43
N TYR A 202 -10.84 8.08 -4.75
CA TYR A 202 -9.94 8.72 -3.78
C TYR A 202 -9.59 10.17 -4.15
N GLU A 203 -10.59 11.06 -4.18
CA GLU A 203 -10.44 12.50 -4.45
C GLU A 203 -9.33 13.16 -3.62
N ILE A 204 -9.29 12.95 -2.31
CA ILE A 204 -8.29 13.54 -1.40
C ILE A 204 -6.89 12.99 -1.68
N VAL A 205 -6.75 11.69 -1.98
CA VAL A 205 -5.47 11.11 -2.37
C VAL A 205 -5.03 11.70 -3.70
N ASN A 206 -5.95 11.79 -4.66
CA ASN A 206 -5.70 12.38 -5.95
C ASN A 206 -5.20 13.81 -5.76
N GLU A 207 -5.96 14.71 -5.14
CA GLU A 207 -5.55 16.09 -4.88
C GLU A 207 -4.21 16.20 -4.11
N ARG A 208 -4.01 15.38 -3.08
CA ARG A 208 -2.84 15.52 -2.21
C ARG A 208 -1.55 14.97 -2.82
N PHE A 209 -1.64 13.90 -3.60
CA PHE A 209 -0.48 13.13 -4.03
C PHE A 209 -0.33 13.01 -5.55
N CYS A 210 -1.38 13.27 -6.33
CA CYS A 210 -1.41 13.10 -7.79
C CYS A 210 -1.81 14.40 -8.55
N GLY A 211 -2.63 15.25 -7.94
CA GLY A 211 -3.26 16.43 -8.51
C GLY A 211 -2.42 17.66 -8.25
N GLY A 212 -1.55 18.00 -9.19
CA GLY A 212 -0.81 19.27 -9.10
C GLY A 212 0.36 19.39 -10.07
N THR A 213 0.06 19.56 -11.35
CA THR A 213 0.91 20.25 -12.35
C THR A 213 1.09 21.75 -12.05
N SER A 214 1.29 22.12 -10.78
CA SER A 214 1.80 23.45 -10.40
C SER A 214 2.80 23.39 -9.24
N ASP A 215 2.65 22.44 -8.31
CA ASP A 215 3.49 22.40 -7.10
C ASP A 215 4.50 21.24 -7.07
N LEU A 216 4.39 20.28 -8.00
CA LEU A 216 5.53 19.40 -8.30
C LEU A 216 6.69 20.17 -8.93
N ASP A 217 6.43 21.33 -9.57
CA ASP A 217 7.49 22.25 -9.96
C ASP A 217 8.21 22.82 -8.73
N HIS A 218 7.59 22.94 -7.56
CA HIS A 218 8.30 23.46 -6.36
C HIS A 218 9.13 22.37 -5.65
N LEU A 219 8.77 21.10 -5.86
CA LEU A 219 9.54 19.94 -5.41
C LEU A 219 10.62 19.51 -6.42
N LEU A 220 10.54 20.01 -7.66
CA LEU A 220 11.55 19.84 -8.71
C LEU A 220 12.42 21.11 -8.95
N TYR A 221 12.03 22.29 -8.45
CA TYR A 221 12.76 23.57 -8.53
C TYR A 221 13.00 24.22 -7.15
N ARG A 222 13.66 23.51 -6.23
CA ARG A 222 14.58 24.20 -5.31
C ARG A 222 16.01 23.94 -5.80
N PRO A 223 16.68 24.91 -6.45
CA PRO A 223 18.12 24.85 -6.51
C PRO A 223 18.59 24.92 -5.06
N PHE A 224 19.10 23.80 -4.53
CA PHE A 224 19.84 23.86 -3.29
C PHE A 224 20.98 24.84 -3.49
N GLY A 225 20.98 25.87 -2.64
CA GLY A 225 22.02 26.88 -2.59
C GLY A 225 23.38 26.22 -2.61
N GLY A 226 24.15 26.52 -3.66
CA GLY A 226 25.59 26.45 -3.58
C GLY A 226 26.03 27.48 -2.54
N GLN A 227 26.39 27.01 -1.36
CA GLN A 227 27.42 27.71 -0.60
C GLN A 227 28.78 27.30 -1.16
N ASP A 228 29.62 28.32 -1.30
CA ASP A 228 31.07 28.32 -1.47
C ASP A 228 31.66 27.95 -2.83
N GLY A 229 31.71 28.98 -3.68
CA GLY A 229 32.85 29.23 -4.55
C GLY A 229 33.65 30.44 -4.06
N ARG A 230 34.38 30.32 -2.95
CA ARG A 230 35.62 31.09 -2.75
C ARG A 230 36.77 30.28 -3.30
N LEU A 231 37.34 30.71 -4.43
CA LEU A 231 38.75 30.50 -4.76
C LEU A 231 39.19 31.65 -5.68
N MET A 232 40.05 32.51 -5.11
CA MET A 232 40.84 33.61 -5.69
C MET A 232 40.11 34.82 -6.26
#